data_AF-A0AAX1CZD9-F1
#
_entry.id   AF-A0AAX1CZD9-F1
#
_cell.length_a   1.000
_cell.length_b   1.000
_cell.length_c   1.000
_cell.angle_alpha   90.00
_cell.angle_beta   90.00
_cell.angle_gamma   90.00
#
_symmetry.space_group_name_H-M   'P 1'
#
loop_
_entity.id
_entity.type
_entity.pdbx_description
1 polymer ?
#
loop_
_entity_poly.entity_id
_entity_poly.type
_entity_poly.pdbx_seq_one_letter_code
_entity_poly.pdbx_strand_id
1 'polypeptide(L)'
;MLKRILLMALCLLLAACGRAPDTDALRADVERGLAATYGAGLFRIDQLKRMGSATDSSAPAGETRRVVYYDLRLEVTRDIALGAWDQPGAAALVTLLGAGPRSISGVKSSGNQAGDQIVAHASAIYRKEGEGWTLVTPAGFKAAEAPSLDTGAPPPVTQRLLDTLDQITHSVAYSASSTAQHVVQQELERSVARINGRLARMQQGYPLAGGPDRGEYVTFARALGAVGQARQIRVTPLITGGGAENIALLRSGDAVVGLAQGDTAKLAYEGRGPFASQGPFAGLRALGSLYPEMVHIVVRDDAKLRGVRDLKGKKIALGAQGSAVRATLEAVLAAHGLQPGRDYEAVPTPFTASLPALNAGLIDAAAQVIGIPATPLRDALTQAHLKLLPLDPAAVKTLAAQDNALMPLEIAAGTYPNQSEPVATIGTAALLLTTSDLTRDEALQVVRAVYQTGQDLLAAGSAQGAQVNIANARRGLTVPLHDGAEEGLAALENAKPR
;
A
#
# COMPACT_ATOMS: atom_id res chain seq x y z
N MET A 1 56.96 -14.75 31.46
CA MET A 1 56.52 -14.46 30.07
C MET A 1 55.39 -15.38 29.60
N LEU A 2 55.43 -16.69 29.91
CA LEU A 2 54.39 -17.66 29.51
C LEU A 2 52.95 -17.29 29.91
N LYS A 3 52.72 -16.76 31.13
CA LYS A 3 51.39 -16.30 31.58
C LYS A 3 50.83 -15.12 30.78
N ARG A 4 51.68 -14.21 30.28
CA ARG A 4 51.25 -13.06 29.45
C ARG A 4 50.90 -13.49 28.03
N ILE A 5 51.63 -14.47 27.49
CA ILE A 5 51.33 -15.07 26.18
C ILE A 5 50.03 -15.88 26.26
N LEU A 6 49.82 -16.64 27.35
CA LEU A 6 48.58 -17.38 27.56
C LEU A 6 47.37 -16.44 27.76
N LEU A 7 47.56 -15.30 28.44
CA LEU A 7 46.50 -14.28 28.59
C LEU A 7 46.20 -13.54 27.29
N MET A 8 47.21 -13.24 26.45
CA MET A 8 47.01 -12.67 25.11
C MET A 8 46.36 -13.68 24.16
N ALA A 9 46.76 -14.95 24.20
CA ALA A 9 46.12 -16.01 23.42
C ALA A 9 44.68 -16.24 23.89
N LEU A 10 44.40 -16.18 25.20
CA LEU A 10 43.04 -16.26 25.75
C LEU A 10 42.20 -15.03 25.38
N CYS A 11 42.78 -13.83 25.34
CA CYS A 11 42.10 -12.61 24.85
C CYS A 11 41.88 -12.61 23.32
N LEU A 12 42.79 -13.20 22.54
CA LEU A 12 42.62 -13.41 21.09
C LEU A 12 41.59 -14.51 20.79
N LEU A 13 41.52 -15.56 21.61
CA LEU A 13 40.50 -16.62 21.55
C LEU A 13 39.14 -16.12 22.05
N LEU A 14 39.09 -15.20 23.01
CA LEU A 14 37.86 -14.52 23.45
C LEU A 14 37.39 -13.44 22.45
N ALA A 15 38.29 -12.89 21.62
CA ALA A 15 37.94 -12.00 20.51
C ALA A 15 37.43 -12.74 19.26
N ALA A 16 37.67 -14.05 19.17
CA ALA A 16 37.19 -14.92 18.08
C ALA A 16 35.74 -15.43 18.30
N CYS A 17 35.08 -15.04 19.40
CA CYS A 17 33.65 -15.30 19.59
C CYS A 17 32.79 -14.33 18.74
N GLY A 18 32.56 -14.67 17.47
CA GLY A 18 31.41 -14.24 16.67
C GLY A 18 31.08 -12.75 16.64
N ARG A 19 32.07 -11.89 16.33
CA ARG A 19 31.82 -10.46 16.08
C ARG A 19 30.88 -10.31 14.89
N ALA A 20 29.76 -9.61 15.08
CA ALA A 20 28.85 -9.21 14.01
C ALA A 20 29.61 -8.42 12.91
N PRO A 21 29.06 -8.31 11.69
CA PRO A 21 29.71 -7.60 10.59
C PRO A 21 30.15 -6.19 11.01
N ASP A 22 31.34 -5.80 10.54
CA ASP A 22 31.87 -4.46 10.73
C ASP A 22 31.24 -3.45 9.76
N THR A 23 31.63 -2.18 9.90
CA THR A 23 31.06 -1.07 9.11
C THR A 23 31.40 -1.19 7.62
N ASP A 24 32.56 -1.76 7.26
CA ASP A 24 33.02 -1.86 5.88
C ASP A 24 32.29 -2.97 5.14
N ALA A 25 32.09 -4.13 5.79
CA ALA A 25 31.25 -5.19 5.26
C ALA A 25 29.81 -4.70 5.05
N LEU A 26 29.23 -4.01 6.03
CA LEU A 26 27.89 -3.42 5.92
C LEU A 26 27.80 -2.43 4.77
N ARG A 27 28.78 -1.54 4.61
CA ARG A 27 28.84 -0.57 3.50
C ARG A 27 28.86 -1.30 2.16
N ALA A 28 29.76 -2.26 1.99
CA ALA A 28 29.89 -3.00 0.73
C ALA A 28 28.60 -3.74 0.36
N ASP A 29 27.87 -4.29 1.34
CA ASP A 29 26.60 -4.97 1.10
C ASP A 29 25.48 -4.00 0.71
N VAL A 30 25.38 -2.84 1.37
CA VAL A 30 24.41 -1.78 1.01
C VAL A 30 24.70 -1.24 -0.38
N GLU A 31 25.96 -0.97 -0.72
CA GLU A 31 26.37 -0.52 -2.07
C GLU A 31 26.03 -1.55 -3.14
N ARG A 32 26.31 -2.83 -2.88
CA ARG A 32 26.00 -3.93 -3.80
C ARG A 32 24.49 -4.06 -4.01
N GLY A 33 23.70 -3.97 -2.94
CA GLY A 33 22.24 -3.99 -3.02
C GLY A 33 21.71 -2.83 -3.86
N LEU A 34 22.14 -1.60 -3.56
CA LEU A 34 21.71 -0.39 -4.29
C LEU A 34 22.07 -0.49 -5.77
N ALA A 35 23.29 -0.93 -6.09
CA ALA A 35 23.73 -1.08 -7.47
C ALA A 35 22.97 -2.19 -8.22
N ALA A 36 22.67 -3.31 -7.56
CA ALA A 36 21.90 -4.40 -8.15
C ALA A 36 20.44 -4.00 -8.43
N THR A 37 19.84 -3.19 -7.55
CA THR A 37 18.43 -2.81 -7.64
C THR A 37 18.22 -1.61 -8.55
N TYR A 38 19.03 -0.56 -8.42
CA TYR A 38 18.83 0.73 -9.09
C TYR A 38 19.85 1.04 -10.19
N GLY A 39 20.78 0.11 -10.42
CA GLY A 39 21.93 0.31 -11.28
C GLY A 39 23.08 1.02 -10.57
N ALA A 40 24.30 0.73 -11.03
CA ALA A 40 25.51 1.29 -10.45
C ALA A 40 25.55 2.83 -10.54
N GLY A 41 26.05 3.45 -9.49
CA GLY A 41 26.34 4.88 -9.44
C GLY A 41 25.15 5.80 -9.17
N LEU A 42 23.90 5.31 -9.11
CA LEU A 42 22.73 6.16 -8.84
C LEU A 42 22.72 6.74 -7.42
N PHE A 43 23.04 5.93 -6.42
CA PHE A 43 23.14 6.35 -5.03
C PHE A 43 24.59 6.30 -4.58
N ARG A 44 25.10 7.43 -4.07
CA ARG A 44 26.41 7.49 -3.41
C ARG A 44 26.21 7.52 -1.89
N ILE A 45 26.89 6.63 -1.17
CA ILE A 45 26.87 6.64 0.29
C ILE A 45 27.81 7.75 0.80
N ASP A 46 27.24 8.91 1.13
CA ASP A 46 27.96 10.03 1.77
C ASP A 46 28.39 9.65 3.19
N GLN A 47 27.46 9.08 3.97
CA GLN A 47 27.71 8.69 5.35
C GLN A 47 27.04 7.36 5.67
N LEU A 48 27.77 6.45 6.35
CA LEU A 48 27.20 5.25 6.95
C LEU A 48 27.82 5.06 8.33
N LYS A 49 26.97 4.98 9.36
CA LYS A 49 27.40 4.80 10.75
C LYS A 49 26.69 3.61 11.36
N ARG A 50 27.45 2.57 11.68
CA ARG A 50 26.97 1.41 12.45
C ARG A 50 26.68 1.83 13.89
N MET A 51 25.45 1.58 14.34
CA MET A 51 24.96 1.98 15.67
C MET A 51 25.01 0.85 16.69
N GLY A 52 25.02 -0.40 16.24
CA GLY A 52 25.10 -1.56 17.13
C GLY A 52 24.58 -2.82 16.46
N SER A 53 24.46 -3.90 17.24
CA SER A 53 23.85 -5.14 16.78
C SER A 53 23.18 -5.91 17.90
N ALA A 54 22.10 -6.61 17.59
CA ALA A 54 21.35 -7.49 18.49
C ALA A 54 21.26 -8.92 17.91
N THR A 55 20.92 -9.89 18.76
CA THR A 55 20.47 -11.21 18.28
C THR A 55 19.11 -11.06 17.60
N ASP A 56 18.92 -11.71 16.46
CA ASP A 56 17.62 -11.78 15.80
C ASP A 56 16.73 -12.81 16.50
N SER A 57 15.71 -12.36 17.22
CA SER A 57 14.77 -13.22 17.93
C SER A 57 13.80 -13.97 16.99
N SER A 58 13.76 -13.59 15.71
CA SER A 58 12.97 -14.25 14.67
C SER A 58 13.77 -15.26 13.85
N ALA A 59 15.01 -15.57 14.26
CA ALA A 59 15.86 -16.53 13.58
C ALA A 59 15.17 -17.91 13.47
N PRO A 60 15.16 -18.55 12.29
CA PRO A 60 14.71 -19.92 12.15
C PRO A 60 15.48 -20.88 13.06
N ALA A 61 14.83 -21.98 13.46
CA ALA A 61 15.46 -22.99 14.30
C ALA A 61 16.76 -23.52 13.65
N GLY A 62 17.86 -23.50 14.41
CA GLY A 62 19.18 -23.93 13.93
C GLY A 62 20.01 -22.83 13.25
N GLU A 63 19.47 -21.63 13.03
CA GLU A 63 20.23 -20.51 12.50
C GLU A 63 20.72 -19.55 13.58
N THR A 64 21.96 -19.06 13.42
CA THR A 64 22.47 -17.93 14.22
C THR A 64 22.36 -16.66 13.38
N ARG A 65 21.43 -15.76 13.73
CA ARG A 65 21.23 -14.47 13.05
C ARG A 65 21.50 -13.27 13.96
N ARG A 66 21.96 -12.17 13.37
CA ARG A 66 22.21 -10.87 14.01
C ARG A 66 21.52 -9.76 13.24
N VAL A 67 20.88 -8.84 13.95
CA VAL A 67 20.40 -7.57 13.39
C VAL A 67 21.46 -6.51 13.65
N VAL A 68 21.92 -5.81 12.63
CA VAL A 68 22.86 -4.68 12.68
C VAL A 68 22.10 -3.40 12.40
N TYR A 69 22.14 -2.43 13.32
CA TYR A 69 21.47 -1.13 13.18
C TYR A 69 22.45 -0.10 12.65
N TYR A 70 22.00 0.78 11.76
CA TYR A 70 22.86 1.80 11.16
C TYR A 70 22.10 3.04 10.70
N ASP A 71 22.80 4.17 10.69
CA ASP A 71 22.37 5.41 10.08
C ASP A 71 23.06 5.56 8.71
N LEU A 72 22.31 6.04 7.73
CA LEU A 72 22.74 6.16 6.34
C LEU A 72 22.32 7.51 5.76
N ARG A 73 23.24 8.15 5.03
CA ARG A 73 22.94 9.26 4.12
C ARG A 73 23.38 8.88 2.71
N LEU A 74 22.44 8.93 1.78
CA LEU A 74 22.63 8.75 0.36
C LEU A 74 22.54 10.10 -0.36
N GLU A 75 23.39 10.30 -1.34
CA GLU A 75 23.23 11.34 -2.35
C GLU A 75 22.75 10.71 -3.65
N VAL A 76 21.71 11.30 -4.23
CA VAL A 76 21.19 10.95 -5.55
C VAL A 76 22.08 11.60 -6.59
N THR A 77 22.73 10.82 -7.47
CA THR A 77 23.72 11.36 -8.41
C THR A 77 23.13 11.75 -9.77
N ARG A 78 21.94 11.24 -10.09
CA ARG A 78 21.15 11.53 -11.29
C ARG A 78 19.68 11.40 -10.99
N ASP A 79 18.85 12.08 -11.78
CA ASP A 79 17.40 12.10 -11.58
C ASP A 79 16.79 10.69 -11.58
N ILE A 80 15.85 10.42 -10.65
CA ILE A 80 15.12 9.16 -10.53
C ILE A 80 13.68 9.39 -10.10
N ALA A 81 12.75 8.67 -10.74
CA ALA A 81 11.34 8.65 -10.36
C ALA A 81 11.04 7.52 -9.35
N LEU A 82 11.27 7.78 -8.06
CA LEU A 82 11.00 6.80 -6.99
C LEU A 82 9.51 6.52 -6.73
N GLY A 83 8.60 7.30 -7.32
CA GLY A 83 7.14 7.06 -7.28
C GLY A 83 6.58 6.27 -8.48
N ALA A 84 7.44 5.79 -9.39
CA ALA A 84 7.00 5.03 -10.55
C ALA A 84 6.48 3.62 -10.18
N TRP A 85 5.60 3.06 -11.01
CA TRP A 85 4.93 1.78 -10.75
C TRP A 85 5.60 0.58 -11.45
N ASP A 86 6.49 0.86 -12.39
CA ASP A 86 7.06 -0.08 -13.37
C ASP A 86 8.58 -0.20 -13.27
N GLN A 87 9.19 0.41 -12.26
CA GLN A 87 10.61 0.32 -11.97
C GLN A 87 10.82 0.32 -10.44
N PRO A 88 12.01 -0.08 -9.95
CA PRO A 88 12.32 0.00 -8.53
C PRO A 88 12.02 1.39 -7.96
N GLY A 89 11.03 1.46 -7.06
CA GLY A 89 10.58 2.70 -6.44
C GLY A 89 11.02 2.81 -4.99
N ALA A 90 10.45 3.77 -4.26
CA ALA A 90 10.71 4.00 -2.84
C ALA A 90 10.51 2.75 -1.96
N ALA A 91 9.55 1.89 -2.32
CA ALA A 91 9.26 0.66 -1.59
C ALA A 91 10.43 -0.35 -1.62
N ALA A 92 11.09 -0.49 -2.77
CA ALA A 92 12.29 -1.30 -2.89
C ALA A 92 13.43 -0.69 -2.06
N LEU A 93 13.55 0.65 -2.02
CA LEU A 93 14.57 1.33 -1.22
C LEU A 93 14.34 1.12 0.27
N VAL A 94 13.10 1.25 0.73
CA VAL A 94 12.70 0.97 2.12
C VAL A 94 13.06 -0.47 2.49
N THR A 95 12.73 -1.44 1.64
CA THR A 95 13.03 -2.85 1.89
C THR A 95 14.53 -3.13 1.86
N LEU A 96 15.25 -2.60 0.89
CA LEU A 96 16.69 -2.75 0.70
C LEU A 96 17.51 -2.13 1.83
N LEU A 97 17.05 -1.03 2.39
CA LEU A 97 17.70 -0.41 3.53
C LEU A 97 17.24 -1.03 4.85
N GLY A 98 16.17 -1.82 4.87
CA GLY A 98 15.59 -2.27 6.13
C GLY A 98 15.11 -1.08 6.97
N ALA A 99 14.60 -0.07 6.28
CA ALA A 99 13.98 1.09 6.88
C ALA A 99 12.48 0.83 7.05
N GLY A 100 11.85 1.61 7.93
CA GLY A 100 10.42 1.78 7.99
C GLY A 100 10.03 3.10 7.33
N PRO A 101 8.75 3.30 6.99
CA PRO A 101 8.30 4.54 6.34
C PRO A 101 8.70 5.81 7.09
N ARG A 102 8.65 5.78 8.43
CA ARG A 102 9.03 6.93 9.28
C ARG A 102 10.53 7.05 9.56
N SER A 103 11.30 6.03 9.19
CA SER A 103 12.74 5.98 9.44
C SER A 103 13.56 6.29 8.19
N ILE A 104 12.90 6.67 7.10
CA ILE A 104 13.51 7.19 5.88
C ILE A 104 12.90 8.56 5.54
N SER A 105 13.71 9.47 5.02
CA SER A 105 13.30 10.83 4.67
C SER A 105 14.06 11.33 3.43
N GLY A 106 13.51 12.35 2.77
CA GLY A 106 14.10 12.91 1.55
C GLY A 106 13.70 12.20 0.26
N VAL A 107 12.87 11.15 0.33
CA VAL A 107 12.27 10.50 -0.84
C VAL A 107 11.09 11.33 -1.35
N LYS A 108 11.15 11.76 -2.60
CA LYS A 108 10.12 12.61 -3.22
C LYS A 108 9.22 11.78 -4.13
N SER A 109 7.90 11.90 -3.95
CA SER A 109 6.91 11.17 -4.75
C SER A 109 6.91 11.55 -6.24
N SER A 110 7.27 12.79 -6.56
CA SER A 110 7.50 13.28 -7.92
C SER A 110 8.85 12.83 -8.52
N GLY A 111 9.68 12.13 -7.74
CA GLY A 111 11.06 11.81 -8.08
C GLY A 111 12.07 12.76 -7.43
N ASN A 112 13.29 12.25 -7.28
CA ASN A 112 14.45 12.94 -6.74
C ASN A 112 15.37 13.40 -7.87
N GLN A 113 15.99 14.56 -7.70
CA GLN A 113 16.96 15.15 -8.63
C GLN A 113 18.40 14.86 -8.19
N ALA A 114 19.33 14.97 -9.13
CA ALA A 114 20.76 14.94 -8.81
C ALA A 114 21.11 15.97 -7.71
N GLY A 115 21.85 15.53 -6.69
CA GLY A 115 22.22 16.30 -5.49
C GLY A 115 21.24 16.17 -4.33
N ASP A 116 20.04 15.61 -4.53
CA ASP A 116 19.11 15.35 -3.41
C ASP A 116 19.72 14.35 -2.41
N GLN A 117 19.40 14.54 -1.14
CA GLN A 117 19.83 13.65 -0.06
C GLN A 117 18.67 12.81 0.47
N ILE A 118 18.95 11.53 0.70
CA ILE A 118 18.04 10.60 1.39
C ILE A 118 18.74 10.16 2.67
N VAL A 119 18.03 10.28 3.80
CA VAL A 119 18.54 9.87 5.12
C VAL A 119 17.68 8.72 5.64
N ALA A 120 18.32 7.67 6.13
CA ALA A 120 17.65 6.50 6.68
C ALA A 120 18.26 6.05 8.01
N HIS A 121 17.39 5.68 8.95
CA HIS A 121 17.68 4.84 10.10
C HIS A 121 17.19 3.44 9.79
N ALA A 122 18.12 2.49 9.77
CA ALA A 122 17.98 1.26 9.02
C ALA A 122 18.54 0.06 9.80
N SER A 123 18.20 -1.14 9.34
CA SER A 123 18.74 -2.37 9.93
C SER A 123 18.99 -3.49 8.93
N ALA A 124 19.99 -4.32 9.21
CA ALA A 124 20.41 -5.43 8.37
C ALA A 124 20.53 -6.75 9.15
N ILE A 125 19.93 -7.83 8.63
CA ILE A 125 19.99 -9.18 9.20
C ILE A 125 21.08 -9.98 8.51
N TYR A 126 22.00 -10.47 9.32
CA TYR A 126 23.09 -11.33 8.90
C TYR A 126 22.94 -12.72 9.52
N ARG A 127 23.19 -13.76 8.74
CA ARG A 127 23.29 -15.14 9.21
C ARG A 127 24.74 -15.56 9.27
N LYS A 128 25.09 -16.28 10.33
CA LYS A 128 26.42 -16.83 10.50
C LYS A 128 26.61 -18.03 9.57
N GLU A 129 27.65 -17.98 8.74
CA GLU A 129 28.05 -19.08 7.84
C GLU A 129 29.54 -19.37 8.07
N GLY A 130 29.83 -20.46 8.80
CA GLY A 130 31.18 -20.75 9.28
C GLY A 130 31.68 -19.68 10.26
N GLU A 131 32.82 -19.06 9.92
CA GLU A 131 33.37 -17.90 10.64
C GLU A 131 32.86 -16.54 10.09
N GLY A 132 32.15 -16.56 8.95
CA GLY A 132 31.67 -15.36 8.25
C GLY A 132 30.21 -15.03 8.55
N TRP A 133 29.80 -13.86 8.05
CA TRP A 133 28.41 -13.40 8.07
C TRP A 133 27.94 -13.11 6.66
N THR A 134 26.79 -13.66 6.30
CA THR A 134 26.15 -13.44 5.01
C THR A 134 24.91 -12.57 5.25
N LEU A 135 24.78 -11.47 4.51
CA LEU A 135 23.56 -10.66 4.54
C LEU A 135 22.41 -11.52 4.03
N VAL A 136 21.41 -11.77 4.89
CA VAL A 136 20.23 -12.54 4.51
C VAL A 136 19.15 -11.58 4.03
N THR A 137 18.97 -10.46 4.72
CA THR A 137 17.97 -9.44 4.38
C THR A 137 18.17 -8.19 5.22
N PRO A 138 17.91 -6.98 4.72
CA PRO A 138 17.69 -5.81 5.56
C PRO A 138 16.47 -6.02 6.49
N ALA A 139 16.63 -5.94 7.81
CA ALA A 139 15.50 -6.07 8.71
C ALA A 139 14.54 -4.90 8.48
N GLY A 140 13.28 -5.16 8.16
CA GLY A 140 12.28 -4.09 8.17
C GLY A 140 12.14 -3.49 9.56
N PHE A 141 12.17 -2.16 9.67
CA PHE A 141 11.93 -1.47 10.94
C PHE A 141 10.54 -1.83 11.47
N LYS A 142 10.47 -2.24 12.75
CA LYS A 142 9.22 -2.48 13.47
C LYS A 142 9.02 -1.36 14.48
N ALA A 143 8.09 -0.44 14.19
CA ALA A 143 7.71 0.61 15.13
C ALA A 143 7.02 0.02 16.37
N ALA A 144 7.21 0.63 17.54
CA ALA A 144 6.41 0.33 18.73
C ALA A 144 4.95 0.78 18.52
N GLU A 145 3.99 -0.05 18.92
CA GLU A 145 2.56 0.30 18.89
C GLU A 145 2.26 1.39 19.92
N ALA A 146 1.72 2.53 19.47
CA ALA A 146 1.21 3.58 20.34
C ALA A 146 -0.25 3.24 20.75
N PRO A 147 -0.65 3.48 22.01
CA PRO A 147 -2.02 3.26 22.47
C PRO A 147 -3.00 4.23 21.79
N SER A 148 -4.22 3.73 21.53
CA SER A 148 -5.32 4.47 20.91
C SER A 148 -5.82 5.60 21.80
N LEU A 149 -5.91 6.81 21.23
CA LEU A 149 -6.54 7.96 21.87
C LEU A 149 -8.03 8.00 21.56
N ASP A 150 -8.79 8.09 22.65
CA ASP A 150 -10.23 8.33 22.73
C ASP A 150 -10.56 9.76 22.28
N THR A 151 -11.32 9.89 21.19
CA THR A 151 -11.75 11.20 20.67
C THR A 151 -13.08 11.59 21.31
N GLY A 152 -13.01 12.29 22.44
CA GLY A 152 -14.17 12.90 23.10
C GLY A 152 -15.00 13.78 22.15
N ALA A 153 -16.32 13.76 22.35
CA ALA A 153 -17.32 14.46 21.55
C ALA A 153 -17.26 16.01 21.69
N PRO A 154 -17.61 16.79 20.64
CA PRO A 154 -17.79 18.25 20.74
C PRO A 154 -19.27 18.75 20.69
N PRO A 155 -19.54 20.03 21.04
CA PRO A 155 -20.79 20.51 21.67
C PRO A 155 -21.77 21.26 20.72
N PRO A 156 -22.92 21.80 21.19
CA PRO A 156 -24.12 22.08 20.40
C PRO A 156 -24.15 23.50 19.82
N VAL A 157 -23.95 23.62 18.51
CA VAL A 157 -24.28 24.83 17.73
C VAL A 157 -25.19 24.49 16.53
N THR A 158 -25.22 23.21 16.12
CA THR A 158 -25.95 22.71 14.96
C THR A 158 -27.47 22.74 15.14
N GLN A 159 -28.00 22.50 16.35
CA GLN A 159 -29.46 22.39 16.59
C GLN A 159 -30.25 23.67 16.28
N ARG A 160 -29.78 24.86 16.70
CA ARG A 160 -30.51 26.12 16.43
C ARG A 160 -30.58 26.48 14.95
N LEU A 161 -29.54 26.17 14.19
CA LEU A 161 -29.52 26.40 12.74
C LEU A 161 -30.43 25.40 12.01
N LEU A 162 -30.49 24.16 12.51
CA LEU A 162 -31.37 23.10 12.01
C LEU A 162 -32.85 23.44 12.24
N ASP A 163 -33.22 23.90 13.44
CA ASP A 163 -34.60 24.30 13.76
C ASP A 163 -35.07 25.49 12.91
N THR A 164 -34.15 26.40 12.56
CA THR A 164 -34.46 27.57 11.72
C THR A 164 -34.67 27.18 10.25
N LEU A 165 -33.86 26.25 9.73
CA LEU A 165 -34.02 25.74 8.36
C LEU A 165 -35.31 24.93 8.22
N ASP A 166 -35.67 24.13 9.23
CA ASP A 166 -36.92 23.37 9.27
C ASP A 166 -38.17 24.27 9.41
N GLN A 167 -38.07 25.39 10.12
CA GLN A 167 -39.13 26.42 10.11
C GLN A 167 -39.27 27.12 8.75
N ILE A 168 -38.18 27.28 8.00
CA ILE A 168 -38.22 27.84 6.64
C ILE A 168 -38.87 26.84 5.68
N THR A 169 -38.59 25.55 5.79
CA THR A 169 -39.22 24.52 4.93
C THR A 169 -40.73 24.45 5.13
N HIS A 170 -41.21 24.63 6.37
CA HIS A 170 -42.64 24.62 6.70
C HIS A 170 -43.38 25.96 6.47
N SER A 171 -42.67 27.06 6.23
CA SER A 171 -43.26 28.39 6.01
C SER A 171 -43.43 28.77 4.54
N VAL A 172 -42.97 27.93 3.61
CA VAL A 172 -43.19 28.12 2.17
C VAL A 172 -44.62 27.68 1.80
N ALA A 173 -45.56 28.61 1.86
CA ALA A 173 -46.90 28.41 1.30
C ALA A 173 -46.85 28.48 -0.24
N TYR A 174 -47.12 27.36 -0.93
CA TYR A 174 -47.41 27.38 -2.37
C TYR A 174 -48.64 26.54 -2.74
N SER A 175 -49.49 27.16 -3.55
CA SER A 175 -50.77 26.69 -4.09
C SER A 175 -50.63 25.67 -5.23
N ALA A 176 -49.72 24.71 -5.12
CA ALA A 176 -49.48 23.69 -6.14
C ALA A 176 -50.13 22.35 -5.75
N SER A 177 -50.45 21.50 -6.74
CA SER A 177 -51.01 20.15 -6.53
C SER A 177 -50.15 19.32 -5.56
N SER A 178 -50.73 18.33 -4.88
CA SER A 178 -50.05 17.48 -3.88
C SER A 178 -48.74 16.84 -4.39
N THR A 179 -48.67 16.51 -5.69
CA THR A 179 -47.46 16.01 -6.33
C THR A 179 -46.36 17.07 -6.41
N ALA A 180 -46.70 18.32 -6.76
CA ALA A 180 -45.73 19.42 -6.83
C ALA A 180 -45.22 19.80 -5.43
N GLN A 181 -46.08 19.76 -4.41
CA GLN A 181 -45.67 19.95 -3.01
C GLN A 181 -44.69 18.86 -2.56
N HIS A 182 -44.97 17.59 -2.90
CA HIS A 182 -44.09 16.48 -2.54
C HIS A 182 -42.71 16.57 -3.21
N VAL A 183 -42.67 16.99 -4.49
CA VAL A 183 -41.39 17.21 -5.20
C VAL A 183 -40.58 18.34 -4.56
N VAL A 184 -41.21 19.48 -4.27
CA VAL A 184 -40.53 20.62 -3.62
C VAL A 184 -40.00 20.24 -2.24
N GLN A 185 -40.80 19.53 -1.44
CA GLN A 185 -40.39 19.05 -0.13
C GLN A 185 -39.18 18.11 -0.22
N GLN A 186 -39.21 17.13 -1.14
CA GLN A 186 -38.08 16.21 -1.35
C GLN A 186 -36.79 16.94 -1.76
N GLU A 187 -36.87 17.92 -2.65
CA GLU A 187 -35.67 18.69 -3.06
C GLU A 187 -35.12 19.55 -1.91
N LEU A 188 -36.01 20.10 -1.08
CA LEU A 188 -35.62 20.91 0.07
C LEU A 188 -34.97 20.05 1.16
N GLU A 189 -35.54 18.89 1.48
CA GLU A 189 -34.95 17.90 2.39
C GLU A 189 -33.56 17.45 1.92
N ARG A 190 -33.40 17.14 0.62
CA ARG A 190 -32.09 16.82 0.04
C ARG A 190 -31.11 17.98 0.15
N SER A 191 -31.57 19.21 -0.09
CA SER A 191 -30.73 20.40 -0.01
C SER A 191 -30.26 20.66 1.42
N VAL A 192 -31.14 20.54 2.40
CA VAL A 192 -30.81 20.65 3.83
C VAL A 192 -29.84 19.54 4.24
N ALA A 193 -30.07 18.29 3.85
CA ALA A 193 -29.16 17.18 4.13
C ALA A 193 -27.76 17.41 3.53
N ARG A 194 -27.67 17.91 2.29
CA ARG A 194 -26.41 18.28 1.63
C ARG A 194 -25.68 19.40 2.34
N ILE A 195 -26.38 20.46 2.74
CA ILE A 195 -25.82 21.58 3.52
C ILE A 195 -25.28 21.07 4.85
N ASN A 196 -26.06 20.27 5.58
CA ASN A 196 -25.67 19.70 6.86
C ASN A 196 -24.43 18.81 6.72
N GLY A 197 -24.41 17.93 5.72
CA GLY A 197 -23.26 17.08 5.43
C GLY A 197 -22.00 17.90 5.14
N ARG A 198 -22.12 18.98 4.36
CA ARG A 198 -20.98 19.87 4.06
C ARG A 198 -20.49 20.62 5.30
N LEU A 199 -21.39 21.18 6.11
CA LEU A 199 -21.02 21.86 7.35
C LEU A 199 -20.33 20.90 8.32
N ALA A 200 -20.84 19.66 8.45
CA ALA A 200 -20.21 18.63 9.25
C ALA A 200 -18.79 18.32 8.76
N ARG A 201 -18.58 18.15 7.44
CA ARG A 201 -17.23 17.91 6.87
C ARG A 201 -16.28 19.10 7.06
N MET A 202 -16.78 20.33 6.95
CA MET A 202 -15.97 21.52 7.24
C MET A 202 -15.49 21.55 8.69
N GLN A 203 -16.32 21.08 9.63
CA GLN A 203 -16.02 21.07 11.07
C GLN A 203 -15.22 19.85 11.51
N GLN A 204 -15.56 18.66 11.01
CA GLN A 204 -15.07 17.35 11.49
C GLN A 204 -14.14 16.64 10.50
N GLY A 205 -14.02 17.14 9.27
CA GLY A 205 -13.25 16.52 8.20
C GLY A 205 -14.02 15.53 7.34
N TYR A 206 -13.34 15.00 6.33
CA TYR A 206 -13.87 14.00 5.40
C TYR A 206 -13.62 12.59 5.95
N PRO A 207 -14.66 11.81 6.29
CA PRO A 207 -14.50 10.41 6.63
C PRO A 207 -13.95 9.65 5.42
N LEU A 208 -12.78 9.02 5.62
CA LEU A 208 -12.06 8.26 4.61
C LEU A 208 -12.10 6.78 4.96
N ALA A 209 -12.93 6.02 4.25
CA ALA A 209 -13.03 4.58 4.38
C ALA A 209 -11.73 3.91 3.95
N GLY A 210 -11.01 3.34 4.91
CA GLY A 210 -9.68 2.79 4.74
C GLY A 210 -9.70 1.27 4.61
N GLY A 211 -9.28 0.56 5.65
CA GLY A 211 -9.23 -0.89 5.66
C GLY A 211 -9.03 -1.41 7.07
N PRO A 212 -8.65 -2.69 7.24
CA PRO A 212 -8.43 -3.27 8.55
C PRO A 212 -7.35 -2.49 9.31
N ASP A 213 -7.40 -2.47 10.64
CA ASP A 213 -6.57 -1.61 11.53
C ASP A 213 -5.05 -1.64 11.25
N ARG A 214 -4.54 -2.79 10.78
CA ARG A 214 -3.13 -3.01 10.41
C ARG A 214 -2.92 -3.19 8.90
N GLY A 215 -3.88 -2.76 8.08
CA GLY A 215 -3.83 -2.83 6.63
C GLY A 215 -3.21 -1.60 5.99
N GLU A 216 -2.86 -1.72 4.71
CA GLU A 216 -2.20 -0.64 3.96
C GLU A 216 -3.16 0.53 3.67
N TYR A 217 -4.45 0.26 3.43
CA TYR A 217 -5.45 1.32 3.18
C TYR A 217 -5.65 2.24 4.39
N VAL A 218 -5.74 1.70 5.62
CA VAL A 218 -5.88 2.55 6.81
C VAL A 218 -4.58 3.26 7.15
N THR A 219 -3.42 2.63 6.89
CA THR A 219 -2.10 3.26 7.03
C THR A 219 -1.97 4.45 6.08
N PHE A 220 -2.40 4.28 4.83
CA PHE A 220 -2.49 5.37 3.86
C PHE A 220 -3.45 6.47 4.31
N ALA A 221 -4.67 6.11 4.75
CA ALA A 221 -5.66 7.09 5.21
C ALA A 221 -5.15 7.91 6.41
N ARG A 222 -4.47 7.28 7.36
CA ARG A 222 -3.81 7.95 8.51
C ARG A 222 -2.71 8.90 8.05
N ALA A 223 -1.85 8.46 7.13
CA ALA A 223 -0.81 9.30 6.55
C ALA A 223 -1.42 10.54 5.86
N LEU A 224 -2.47 10.35 5.05
CA LEU A 224 -3.18 11.44 4.40
C LEU A 224 -3.82 12.41 5.41
N GLY A 225 -4.41 11.90 6.49
CA GLY A 225 -4.92 12.72 7.59
C GLY A 225 -3.83 13.59 8.24
N ALA A 226 -2.65 13.00 8.49
CA ALA A 226 -1.53 13.71 9.08
C ALA A 226 -1.00 14.84 8.18
N VAL A 227 -0.80 14.58 6.88
CA VAL A 227 -0.28 15.63 5.97
C VAL A 227 -1.36 16.64 5.57
N GLY A 228 -2.63 16.21 5.50
CA GLY A 228 -3.77 17.09 5.25
C GLY A 228 -3.97 18.14 6.35
N GLN A 229 -3.76 17.77 7.62
CA GLN A 229 -3.93 18.68 8.77
C GLN A 229 -3.03 19.92 8.66
N ALA A 230 -1.80 19.76 8.17
CA ALA A 230 -0.85 20.87 7.95
C ALA A 230 -1.36 21.90 6.93
N ARG A 231 -2.36 21.54 6.12
CA ARG A 231 -2.98 22.39 5.08
C ARG A 231 -4.46 22.68 5.36
N GLN A 232 -4.89 22.50 6.61
CA GLN A 232 -6.28 22.69 7.06
C GLN A 232 -7.31 21.78 6.37
N ILE A 233 -6.86 20.67 5.77
CA ILE A 233 -7.73 19.65 5.19
C ILE A 233 -7.82 18.50 6.19
N ARG A 234 -8.97 18.38 6.86
CA ARG A 234 -9.20 17.32 7.84
C ARG A 234 -9.70 16.07 7.15
N VAL A 235 -8.93 14.99 7.21
CA VAL A 235 -9.34 13.66 6.77
C VAL A 235 -9.38 12.76 7.99
N THR A 236 -10.49 12.06 8.18
CA THR A 236 -10.73 11.19 9.34
C THR A 236 -10.73 9.73 8.87
N PRO A 237 -9.66 8.96 9.14
CA PRO A 237 -9.55 7.58 8.71
C PRO A 237 -10.61 6.70 9.40
N LEU A 238 -11.30 5.86 8.63
CA LEU A 238 -12.19 4.82 9.14
C LEU A 238 -11.55 3.45 8.96
N ILE A 239 -11.63 2.63 10.02
CA ILE A 239 -11.28 1.21 9.96
C ILE A 239 -12.47 0.47 9.36
N THR A 240 -12.23 -0.37 8.36
CA THR A 240 -13.25 -1.10 7.62
C THR A 240 -12.74 -2.50 7.24
N GLY A 241 -13.58 -3.32 6.63
CA GLY A 241 -13.21 -4.59 6.00
C GLY A 241 -12.54 -4.46 4.62
N GLY A 242 -12.38 -3.25 4.08
CA GLY A 242 -11.72 -2.98 2.79
C GLY A 242 -12.65 -2.56 1.67
N GLY A 243 -12.21 -2.68 0.41
CA GLY A 243 -12.80 -1.99 -0.75
C GLY A 243 -14.31 -2.18 -0.96
N ALA A 244 -14.84 -3.40 -0.77
CA ALA A 244 -16.28 -3.64 -0.94
C ALA A 244 -17.13 -2.95 0.14
N GLU A 245 -16.67 -2.99 1.39
CA GLU A 245 -17.31 -2.26 2.49
C GLU A 245 -17.14 -0.75 2.31
N ASN A 246 -15.98 -0.27 1.87
CA ASN A 246 -15.75 1.14 1.60
C ASN A 246 -16.72 1.69 0.54
N ILE A 247 -16.96 0.92 -0.52
CA ILE A 247 -17.96 1.27 -1.54
C ILE A 247 -19.38 1.24 -0.97
N ALA A 248 -19.70 0.30 -0.08
CA ALA A 248 -21.00 0.28 0.59
C ALA A 248 -21.19 1.54 1.48
N LEU A 249 -20.14 1.96 2.21
CA LEU A 249 -20.16 3.18 3.02
C LEU A 249 -20.26 4.45 2.16
N LEU A 250 -19.64 4.46 0.97
CA LEU A 250 -19.84 5.54 -0.02
C LEU A 250 -21.28 5.56 -0.54
N ARG A 251 -21.89 4.39 -0.74
CA ARG A 251 -23.27 4.26 -1.22
C ARG A 251 -24.30 4.69 -0.15
N SER A 252 -24.07 4.39 1.12
CA SER A 252 -24.94 4.81 2.22
C SER A 252 -24.73 6.28 2.63
N GLY A 253 -23.57 6.86 2.32
CA GLY A 253 -23.17 8.20 2.75
C GLY A 253 -22.46 8.24 4.11
N ASP A 254 -22.21 7.08 4.72
CA ASP A 254 -21.44 6.96 5.97
C ASP A 254 -19.94 7.26 5.78
N ALA A 255 -19.45 7.10 4.54
CA ALA A 255 -18.17 7.61 4.11
C ALA A 255 -18.33 8.57 2.93
N VAL A 256 -17.42 9.54 2.84
CA VAL A 256 -17.43 10.56 1.78
C VAL A 256 -16.32 10.29 0.77
N VAL A 257 -15.22 9.75 1.27
CA VAL A 257 -14.10 9.28 0.47
C VAL A 257 -13.80 7.84 0.88
N GLY A 258 -13.35 7.00 -0.04
CA GLY A 258 -12.98 5.61 0.27
C GLY A 258 -11.88 5.10 -0.64
N LEU A 259 -11.09 4.14 -0.14
CA LEU A 259 -10.14 3.41 -0.98
C LEU A 259 -10.77 2.13 -1.52
N ALA A 260 -10.56 1.80 -2.79
CA ALA A 260 -10.85 0.46 -3.30
C ALA A 260 -9.99 0.15 -4.51
N GLN A 261 -9.82 -1.14 -4.80
CA GLN A 261 -9.21 -1.59 -6.03
C GLN A 261 -10.07 -1.20 -7.24
N GLY A 262 -9.41 -0.91 -8.36
CA GLY A 262 -10.09 -0.53 -9.61
C GLY A 262 -11.04 -1.61 -10.11
N ASP A 263 -10.67 -2.88 -10.03
CA ASP A 263 -11.54 -4.01 -10.37
C ASP A 263 -12.82 -4.05 -9.50
N THR A 264 -12.69 -3.81 -8.20
CA THR A 264 -13.80 -3.74 -7.24
C THR A 264 -14.70 -2.55 -7.53
N ALA A 265 -14.11 -1.38 -7.82
CA ALA A 265 -14.84 -0.17 -8.20
C ALA A 265 -15.63 -0.36 -9.50
N LYS A 266 -15.06 -1.07 -10.48
CA LYS A 266 -15.72 -1.43 -11.73
C LYS A 266 -16.94 -2.31 -11.48
N LEU A 267 -16.77 -3.38 -10.70
CA LEU A 267 -17.86 -4.29 -10.35
C LEU A 267 -19.00 -3.56 -9.63
N ALA A 268 -18.67 -2.61 -8.75
CA ALA A 268 -19.67 -1.78 -8.08
C ALA A 268 -20.41 -0.85 -9.04
N TYR A 269 -19.68 -0.18 -9.93
CA TYR A 269 -20.25 0.73 -10.92
C TYR A 269 -21.21 -0.01 -11.87
N GLU A 270 -20.84 -1.22 -12.30
CA GLU A 270 -21.64 -2.08 -13.17
C GLU A 270 -22.72 -2.88 -12.43
N GLY A 271 -22.68 -2.96 -11.10
CA GLY A 271 -23.63 -3.77 -10.32
C GLY A 271 -23.43 -5.28 -10.49
N ARG A 272 -22.18 -5.74 -10.51
CA ARG A 272 -21.79 -7.13 -10.73
C ARG A 272 -21.04 -7.72 -9.54
N GLY A 273 -20.81 -9.03 -9.58
CA GLY A 273 -20.07 -9.75 -8.55
C GLY A 273 -20.68 -9.54 -7.16
N PRO A 274 -19.91 -9.08 -6.16
CA PRO A 274 -20.42 -8.87 -4.79
C PRO A 274 -21.49 -7.76 -4.70
N PHE A 275 -21.67 -6.95 -5.74
CA PHE A 275 -22.64 -5.85 -5.78
C PHE A 275 -23.93 -6.19 -6.55
N ALA A 276 -24.08 -7.42 -7.05
CA ALA A 276 -25.21 -7.80 -7.90
C ALA A 276 -26.59 -7.56 -7.25
N SER A 277 -26.73 -7.82 -5.95
CA SER A 277 -27.97 -7.57 -5.21
C SER A 277 -28.27 -6.09 -4.97
N GLN A 278 -27.25 -5.22 -5.05
CA GLN A 278 -27.37 -3.78 -4.83
C GLN A 278 -27.60 -3.02 -6.16
N GLY A 279 -27.33 -3.67 -7.29
CA GLY A 279 -27.38 -3.05 -8.63
C GLY A 279 -26.26 -2.02 -8.87
N PRO A 280 -26.22 -1.43 -10.09
CA PRO A 280 -25.19 -0.48 -10.51
C PRO A 280 -25.08 0.75 -9.59
N PHE A 281 -23.85 1.15 -9.25
CA PHE A 281 -23.58 2.41 -8.54
C PHE A 281 -23.12 3.52 -9.50
N ALA A 282 -24.04 4.01 -10.34
CA ALA A 282 -23.72 5.02 -11.37
C ALA A 282 -23.19 6.36 -10.81
N GLY A 283 -23.43 6.65 -9.52
CA GLY A 283 -22.91 7.83 -8.82
C GLY A 283 -21.47 7.70 -8.32
N LEU A 284 -20.84 6.52 -8.39
CA LEU A 284 -19.45 6.31 -7.95
C LEU A 284 -18.49 7.10 -8.84
N ARG A 285 -17.53 7.81 -8.24
CA ARG A 285 -16.53 8.62 -8.93
C ARG A 285 -15.14 8.37 -8.37
N ALA A 286 -14.12 8.47 -9.22
CA ALA A 286 -12.74 8.48 -8.80
C ALA A 286 -12.26 9.93 -8.54
N LEU A 287 -11.47 10.10 -7.48
CA LEU A 287 -10.64 11.28 -7.25
C LEU A 287 -9.23 11.12 -7.83
N GLY A 288 -8.83 9.87 -8.09
CA GLY A 288 -7.58 9.53 -8.77
C GLY A 288 -7.02 8.18 -8.33
N SER A 289 -6.01 7.71 -9.07
CA SER A 289 -5.24 6.50 -8.76
C SER A 289 -4.08 6.79 -7.81
N LEU A 290 -3.90 5.94 -6.81
CA LEU A 290 -2.94 6.15 -5.74
C LEU A 290 -1.64 5.37 -5.97
N TYR A 291 -1.73 4.05 -6.07
CA TYR A 291 -0.60 3.12 -6.20
C TYR A 291 -1.08 1.80 -6.81
N PRO A 292 -0.19 0.98 -7.38
CA PRO A 292 -0.58 -0.30 -7.95
C PRO A 292 -0.76 -1.35 -6.85
N GLU A 293 -1.70 -2.25 -7.07
CA GLU A 293 -1.87 -3.48 -6.30
C GLU A 293 -1.73 -4.66 -7.25
N MET A 294 -0.69 -5.47 -7.03
CA MET A 294 -0.26 -6.49 -7.97
C MET A 294 -0.65 -7.88 -7.51
N VAL A 295 -0.87 -8.78 -8.47
CA VAL A 295 -1.06 -10.20 -8.19
C VAL A 295 0.25 -10.79 -7.68
N HIS A 296 0.23 -11.28 -6.45
CA HIS A 296 1.29 -12.05 -5.82
C HIS A 296 0.83 -13.50 -5.72
N ILE A 297 1.61 -14.43 -6.27
CA ILE A 297 1.40 -15.88 -6.09
C ILE A 297 2.65 -16.41 -5.41
N VAL A 298 2.50 -16.83 -4.15
CA VAL A 298 3.60 -17.24 -3.27
C VAL A 298 3.55 -18.74 -3.10
N VAL A 299 4.71 -19.38 -3.24
CA VAL A 299 4.89 -20.83 -3.05
C VAL A 299 6.11 -21.09 -2.16
N ARG A 300 6.24 -22.32 -1.66
CA ARG A 300 7.52 -22.80 -1.12
C ARG A 300 8.56 -22.83 -2.25
N ASP A 301 9.83 -22.64 -1.91
CA ASP A 301 10.93 -22.71 -2.88
C ASP A 301 11.24 -24.16 -3.31
N ASP A 302 10.29 -24.77 -4.02
CA ASP A 302 10.40 -26.07 -4.67
C ASP A 302 10.79 -25.84 -6.14
N ALA A 303 11.83 -26.52 -6.62
CA ALA A 303 12.28 -26.47 -8.01
C ALA A 303 11.23 -26.95 -9.04
N LYS A 304 10.18 -27.66 -8.58
CA LYS A 304 9.03 -28.10 -9.38
C LYS A 304 7.96 -27.02 -9.57
N LEU A 305 7.98 -25.95 -8.79
CA LEU A 305 7.04 -24.83 -8.89
C LEU A 305 7.75 -23.66 -9.55
N ARG A 306 7.68 -23.59 -10.89
CA ARG A 306 8.38 -22.57 -11.69
C ARG A 306 7.43 -21.54 -12.28
N GLY A 307 6.17 -21.91 -12.49
CA GLY A 307 5.13 -21.00 -12.96
C GLY A 307 3.74 -21.44 -12.51
N VAL A 308 2.74 -20.61 -12.81
CA VAL A 308 1.37 -20.80 -12.33
C VAL A 308 0.77 -22.15 -12.76
N ARG A 309 1.12 -22.66 -13.95
CA ARG A 309 0.62 -23.95 -14.46
C ARG A 309 1.01 -25.14 -13.58
N ASP A 310 2.10 -25.04 -12.83
CA ASP A 310 2.57 -26.09 -11.91
C ASP A 310 1.68 -26.21 -10.67
N LEU A 311 0.73 -25.28 -10.48
CA LEU A 311 -0.28 -25.33 -9.42
C LEU A 311 -1.42 -26.31 -9.71
N LYS A 312 -1.35 -27.08 -10.80
CA LYS A 312 -2.32 -28.15 -11.05
C LYS A 312 -2.24 -29.23 -9.95
N GLY A 313 -3.41 -29.60 -9.44
CA GLY A 313 -3.61 -30.54 -8.34
C GLY A 313 -3.18 -30.01 -6.97
N LYS A 314 -2.99 -28.69 -6.81
CA LYS A 314 -2.50 -28.07 -5.57
C LYS A 314 -3.62 -27.41 -4.77
N LYS A 315 -3.34 -27.16 -3.48
CA LYS A 315 -4.20 -26.36 -2.58
C LYS A 315 -3.76 -24.89 -2.61
N ILE A 316 -4.64 -24.01 -3.05
CA ILE A 316 -4.33 -22.59 -3.25
C ILE A 316 -5.21 -21.75 -2.34
N ALA A 317 -4.61 -20.98 -1.45
CA ALA A 317 -5.35 -19.97 -0.68
C ALA A 317 -5.57 -18.72 -1.52
N LEU A 318 -6.84 -18.36 -1.75
CA LEU A 318 -7.23 -17.24 -2.60
C LEU A 318 -8.13 -16.21 -1.88
N GLY A 319 -8.17 -16.25 -0.55
CA GLY A 319 -9.05 -15.39 0.24
C GLY A 319 -10.53 -15.77 0.17
N ALA A 320 -11.37 -14.87 0.69
CA ALA A 320 -12.80 -15.10 0.88
C ALA A 320 -13.55 -15.31 -0.44
N GLN A 321 -14.46 -16.29 -0.45
CA GLN A 321 -15.34 -16.59 -1.58
C GLN A 321 -16.21 -15.37 -1.93
N GLY A 322 -16.38 -15.09 -3.22
CA GLY A 322 -17.19 -13.97 -3.71
C GLY A 322 -16.54 -12.59 -3.63
N SER A 323 -15.32 -12.47 -3.10
CA SER A 323 -14.58 -11.20 -3.12
C SER A 323 -14.05 -10.86 -4.52
N ALA A 324 -13.90 -9.56 -4.81
CA ALA A 324 -13.33 -9.10 -6.09
C ALA A 324 -11.90 -9.60 -6.30
N VAL A 325 -11.06 -9.56 -5.26
CA VAL A 325 -9.72 -10.17 -5.24
C VAL A 325 -9.78 -11.64 -5.69
N ARG A 326 -10.70 -12.43 -5.11
CA ARG A 326 -10.86 -13.84 -5.46
C ARG A 326 -11.22 -14.02 -6.93
N ALA A 327 -12.12 -13.20 -7.47
CA ALA A 327 -12.48 -13.23 -8.89
C ALA A 327 -11.28 -12.91 -9.80
N THR A 328 -10.48 -11.90 -9.44
CA THR A 328 -9.25 -11.56 -10.16
C THR A 328 -8.23 -12.71 -10.15
N LEU A 329 -8.02 -13.34 -8.99
CA LEU A 329 -7.10 -14.48 -8.87
C LEU A 329 -7.59 -15.72 -9.63
N GLU A 330 -8.90 -16.00 -9.62
CA GLU A 330 -9.48 -17.08 -10.42
C GLU A 330 -9.35 -16.83 -11.92
N ALA A 331 -9.52 -15.58 -12.38
CA ALA A 331 -9.27 -15.20 -13.76
C ALA A 331 -7.80 -15.40 -14.15
N VAL A 332 -6.86 -15.04 -13.26
CA VAL A 332 -5.42 -15.31 -13.46
C VAL A 332 -5.16 -16.81 -13.63
N LEU A 333 -5.69 -17.65 -12.73
CA LEU A 333 -5.52 -19.10 -12.81
C LEU A 333 -6.16 -19.68 -14.09
N ALA A 334 -7.34 -19.19 -14.47
CA ALA A 334 -8.04 -19.61 -15.69
C ALA A 334 -7.26 -19.23 -16.96
N ALA A 335 -6.61 -18.06 -17.00
CA ALA A 335 -5.74 -17.65 -18.10
C ALA A 335 -4.49 -18.54 -18.24
N HIS A 336 -4.11 -19.27 -17.18
CA HIS A 336 -3.08 -20.30 -17.20
C HIS A 336 -3.65 -21.72 -17.44
N GLY A 337 -4.96 -21.84 -17.70
CA GLY A 337 -5.63 -23.11 -17.99
C GLY A 337 -6.10 -23.89 -16.75
N LEU A 338 -6.06 -23.28 -15.56
CA LEU A 338 -6.45 -23.92 -14.31
C LEU A 338 -7.87 -23.51 -13.90
N GLN A 339 -8.76 -24.49 -13.78
CA GLN A 339 -10.16 -24.24 -13.39
C GLN A 339 -10.42 -24.62 -11.92
N PRO A 340 -11.14 -23.77 -11.16
CA PRO A 340 -11.46 -24.04 -9.75
C PRO A 340 -12.23 -25.36 -9.59
N GLY A 341 -11.87 -26.16 -8.58
CA GLY A 341 -12.53 -27.43 -8.28
C GLY A 341 -12.25 -28.57 -9.26
N ARG A 342 -11.60 -28.29 -10.40
CA ARG A 342 -11.14 -29.29 -11.38
C ARG A 342 -9.62 -29.46 -11.34
N ASP A 343 -8.89 -28.35 -11.44
CA ASP A 343 -7.44 -28.34 -11.53
C ASP A 343 -6.77 -27.93 -10.23
N TYR A 344 -7.48 -27.36 -9.26
CA TYR A 344 -6.95 -27.00 -7.94
C TYR A 344 -8.06 -26.98 -6.87
N GLU A 345 -7.65 -27.16 -5.61
CA GLU A 345 -8.50 -26.95 -4.44
C GLU A 345 -8.29 -25.53 -3.93
N ALA A 346 -9.38 -24.78 -3.79
CA ALA A 346 -9.35 -23.42 -3.32
C ALA A 346 -9.62 -23.33 -1.81
N VAL A 347 -8.72 -22.73 -1.06
CA VAL A 347 -8.84 -22.58 0.40
C VAL A 347 -9.24 -21.14 0.74
N PRO A 348 -10.36 -20.91 1.44
CA PRO A 348 -10.84 -19.57 1.77
C PRO A 348 -10.14 -19.00 3.02
N THR A 349 -8.82 -18.88 2.97
CA THR A 349 -8.00 -18.38 4.09
C THR A 349 -7.50 -16.98 3.81
N PRO A 350 -7.54 -16.04 4.79
CA PRO A 350 -6.91 -14.73 4.65
C PRO A 350 -5.41 -14.84 4.31
N PHE A 351 -4.89 -13.91 3.51
CA PHE A 351 -3.52 -13.99 3.01
C PHE A 351 -2.47 -14.08 4.13
N THR A 352 -2.61 -13.26 5.18
CA THR A 352 -1.69 -13.25 6.34
C THR A 352 -1.66 -14.57 7.09
N ALA A 353 -2.80 -15.25 7.25
CA ALA A 353 -2.89 -16.58 7.84
C ALA A 353 -2.41 -17.70 6.89
N SER A 354 -2.43 -17.44 5.58
CA SER A 354 -1.99 -18.39 4.56
C SER A 354 -0.47 -18.50 4.49
N LEU A 355 0.29 -17.45 4.81
CA LEU A 355 1.76 -17.46 4.81
C LEU A 355 2.37 -18.49 5.78
N PRO A 356 2.01 -18.55 7.08
CA PRO A 356 2.49 -19.61 7.96
C PRO A 356 1.96 -20.99 7.57
N ALA A 357 0.72 -21.11 7.07
CA ALA A 357 0.17 -22.37 6.59
C ALA A 357 0.93 -22.91 5.36
N LEU A 358 1.35 -22.01 4.46
CA LEU A 358 2.18 -22.32 3.30
C LEU A 358 3.56 -22.83 3.72
N ASN A 359 4.19 -22.16 4.70
CA ASN A 359 5.46 -22.58 5.26
C ASN A 359 5.35 -23.96 5.95
N ALA A 360 4.24 -24.21 6.66
CA ALA A 360 3.97 -25.49 7.31
C ALA A 360 3.55 -26.63 6.36
N GLY A 361 3.42 -26.36 5.06
CA GLY A 361 3.02 -27.39 4.08
C GLY A 361 1.52 -27.72 4.06
N LEU A 362 0.68 -26.94 4.75
CA LEU A 362 -0.78 -27.19 4.83
C LEU A 362 -1.52 -26.75 3.55
N ILE A 363 -0.95 -25.78 2.85
CA ILE A 363 -1.35 -25.34 1.51
C ILE A 363 -0.12 -25.26 0.62
N ASP A 364 -0.30 -25.24 -0.70
CA ASP A 364 0.80 -25.25 -1.66
C ASP A 364 1.11 -23.89 -2.27
N ALA A 365 0.11 -23.01 -2.31
CA ALA A 365 0.25 -21.64 -2.77
C ALA A 365 -0.67 -20.71 -1.98
N ALA A 366 -0.24 -19.47 -1.80
CA ALA A 366 -1.04 -18.38 -1.29
C ALA A 366 -1.02 -17.24 -2.32
N ALA A 367 -2.18 -16.75 -2.73
CA ALA A 367 -2.27 -15.66 -3.68
C ALA A 367 -3.09 -14.47 -3.15
N GLN A 368 -2.70 -13.28 -3.58
CA GLN A 368 -3.30 -12.01 -3.16
C GLN A 368 -3.09 -10.92 -4.20
N VAL A 369 -3.99 -9.95 -4.26
CA VAL A 369 -3.78 -8.67 -4.96
C VAL A 369 -3.51 -7.60 -3.90
N ILE A 370 -2.28 -7.08 -3.85
CA ILE A 370 -1.85 -6.16 -2.78
C ILE A 370 -0.76 -5.21 -3.27
N GLY A 371 -0.74 -4.01 -2.69
CA GLY A 371 0.31 -3.02 -2.93
C GLY A 371 1.68 -3.41 -2.37
N ILE A 372 2.70 -2.75 -2.90
CA ILE A 372 4.11 -2.96 -2.53
C ILE A 372 4.57 -1.79 -1.65
N PRO A 373 5.36 -2.02 -0.57
CA PRO A 373 5.82 -3.31 -0.07
C PRO A 373 4.75 -3.95 0.84
N ALA A 374 4.41 -5.23 0.60
CA ALA A 374 3.50 -5.95 1.47
C ALA A 374 4.26 -6.49 2.70
N THR A 375 4.17 -5.78 3.83
CA THR A 375 4.94 -6.10 5.05
C THR A 375 4.79 -7.56 5.51
N PRO A 376 3.57 -8.15 5.58
CA PRO A 376 3.42 -9.55 5.97
C PRO A 376 4.13 -10.52 5.03
N LEU A 377 4.12 -10.25 3.73
CA LEU A 377 4.81 -11.08 2.73
C LEU A 377 6.33 -10.94 2.85
N ARG A 378 6.83 -9.71 2.99
CA ARG A 378 8.25 -9.44 3.22
C ARG A 378 8.77 -10.19 4.44
N ASP A 379 8.04 -10.12 5.55
CA ASP A 379 8.44 -10.79 6.79
C ASP A 379 8.42 -12.32 6.63
N ALA A 380 7.44 -12.87 5.92
CA ALA A 380 7.38 -14.30 5.62
C ALA A 380 8.53 -14.77 4.72
N LEU A 381 8.92 -13.99 3.70
CA LEU A 381 10.05 -14.29 2.81
C LEU A 381 11.42 -14.22 3.51
N THR A 382 11.52 -13.46 4.61
CA THR A 382 12.73 -13.43 5.46
C THR A 382 12.84 -14.67 6.36
N GLN A 383 11.70 -15.21 6.81
CA GLN A 383 11.65 -16.30 7.79
C GLN A 383 11.63 -17.70 7.15
N ALA A 384 11.13 -17.80 5.93
CA ALA A 384 10.89 -19.07 5.26
C ALA A 384 11.45 -19.09 3.83
N HIS A 385 11.77 -20.29 3.33
CA HIS A 385 12.15 -20.51 1.94
C HIS A 385 10.89 -20.48 1.05
N LEU A 386 10.40 -19.27 0.79
CA LEU A 386 9.27 -18.99 -0.10
C LEU A 386 9.76 -18.20 -1.33
N LYS A 387 8.99 -18.25 -2.41
CA LYS A 387 9.24 -17.45 -3.61
C LYS A 387 7.94 -17.03 -4.29
N LEU A 388 8.05 -16.03 -5.16
CA LEU A 388 6.97 -15.57 -6.03
C LEU A 388 7.01 -16.30 -7.38
N LEU A 389 5.84 -16.66 -7.91
CA LEU A 389 5.71 -17.20 -9.26
C LEU A 389 5.41 -16.08 -10.27
N PRO A 390 6.14 -15.99 -11.38
CA PRO A 390 5.78 -15.09 -12.47
C PRO A 390 4.54 -15.57 -13.22
N LEU A 391 3.79 -14.64 -13.80
CA LEU A 391 2.73 -14.93 -14.74
C LEU A 391 3.28 -15.10 -16.16
N ASP A 392 2.68 -15.99 -16.93
CA ASP A 392 3.05 -16.19 -18.33
C ASP A 392 2.71 -14.92 -19.15
N PRO A 393 3.61 -14.44 -20.04
CA PRO A 393 3.35 -13.25 -20.85
C PRO A 393 2.06 -13.33 -21.69
N ALA A 394 1.70 -14.54 -22.16
CA ALA A 394 0.45 -14.77 -22.88
C ALA A 394 -0.79 -14.60 -22.00
N ALA A 395 -0.72 -15.04 -20.73
CA ALA A 395 -1.80 -14.86 -19.77
C ALA A 395 -1.94 -13.38 -19.39
N VAL A 396 -0.82 -12.69 -19.13
CA VAL A 396 -0.78 -11.23 -18.88
C VAL A 396 -1.46 -10.46 -20.02
N LYS A 397 -1.08 -10.74 -21.27
CA LYS A 397 -1.67 -10.10 -22.46
C LYS A 397 -3.17 -10.38 -22.57
N THR A 398 -3.59 -11.61 -22.30
CA THR A 398 -5.00 -12.02 -22.37
C THR A 398 -5.83 -11.28 -21.32
N LEU A 399 -5.37 -11.25 -20.07
CA LEU A 399 -6.06 -10.60 -18.96
C LEU A 399 -6.19 -9.08 -19.17
N ALA A 400 -5.10 -8.42 -19.56
CA ALA A 400 -5.09 -6.99 -19.85
C ALA A 400 -5.99 -6.59 -21.04
N ALA A 401 -6.19 -7.49 -22.00
CA ALA A 401 -7.10 -7.26 -23.13
C ALA A 401 -8.57 -7.47 -22.77
N GLN A 402 -8.87 -8.32 -21.77
CA GLN A 402 -10.22 -8.64 -21.34
C GLN A 402 -10.80 -7.63 -20.36
N ASP A 403 -9.94 -7.05 -19.51
CA ASP A 403 -10.36 -6.14 -18.45
C ASP A 403 -9.44 -4.92 -18.36
N ASN A 404 -9.99 -3.74 -18.68
CA ASN A 404 -9.29 -2.46 -18.53
C ASN A 404 -8.96 -2.09 -17.07
N ALA A 405 -9.52 -2.81 -16.08
CA ALA A 405 -9.14 -2.68 -14.68
C ALA A 405 -7.78 -3.32 -14.36
N LEU A 406 -7.30 -4.22 -15.24
CA LEU A 406 -6.06 -4.97 -15.07
C LEU A 406 -5.02 -4.45 -16.06
N MET A 407 -3.82 -4.19 -15.54
CA MET A 407 -2.70 -3.71 -16.34
C MET A 407 -1.48 -4.62 -16.18
N PRO A 408 -0.69 -4.84 -17.24
CA PRO A 408 0.60 -5.50 -17.14
C PRO A 408 1.50 -4.70 -16.19
N LEU A 409 2.08 -5.39 -15.20
CA LEU A 409 2.99 -4.82 -14.22
C LEU A 409 4.11 -5.80 -13.92
N GLU A 410 5.10 -5.33 -13.20
CA GLU A 410 6.23 -6.13 -12.77
C GLU A 410 6.56 -5.81 -11.32
N ILE A 411 6.76 -6.84 -10.50
CA ILE A 411 7.37 -6.68 -9.20
C ILE A 411 8.88 -6.58 -9.45
N ALA A 412 9.42 -5.38 -9.32
CA ALA A 412 10.82 -5.10 -9.62
C ALA A 412 11.77 -5.96 -8.79
N ALA A 413 12.97 -6.25 -9.31
CA ALA A 413 14.04 -6.92 -8.57
C ALA A 413 14.33 -6.21 -7.23
N GLY A 414 14.60 -6.99 -6.17
CA GLY A 414 14.93 -6.45 -4.86
C GLY A 414 13.75 -5.83 -4.09
N THR A 415 12.52 -5.96 -4.60
CA THR A 415 11.31 -5.53 -3.89
C THR A 415 11.12 -6.32 -2.60
N TYR A 416 11.40 -7.62 -2.65
CA TYR A 416 11.31 -8.52 -1.52
C TYR A 416 12.66 -9.20 -1.20
N PRO A 417 12.83 -9.69 0.03
CA PRO A 417 13.97 -10.52 0.41
C PRO A 417 14.11 -11.73 -0.52
N ASN A 418 15.34 -12.07 -0.90
CA ASN A 418 15.66 -13.24 -1.74
C ASN A 418 14.99 -13.25 -3.13
N GLN A 419 14.51 -12.11 -3.61
CA GLN A 419 13.95 -11.93 -4.96
C GLN A 419 14.88 -11.07 -5.81
N SER A 420 15.87 -11.71 -6.45
CA SER A 420 16.88 -11.01 -7.27
C SER A 420 16.41 -10.68 -8.68
N GLU A 421 15.44 -11.43 -9.20
CA GLU A 421 14.91 -11.27 -10.56
C GLU A 421 13.53 -10.63 -10.53
N PRO A 422 13.18 -9.75 -11.48
CA PRO A 422 11.84 -9.21 -11.58
C PRO A 422 10.78 -10.31 -11.77
N VAL A 423 9.56 -10.06 -11.28
CA VAL A 423 8.43 -10.98 -11.41
C VAL A 423 7.33 -10.33 -12.25
N ALA A 424 7.22 -10.78 -13.50
CA ALA A 424 6.15 -10.37 -14.41
C ALA A 424 4.78 -10.75 -13.84
N THR A 425 3.85 -9.79 -13.82
CA THR A 425 2.52 -9.99 -13.25
C THR A 425 1.48 -9.06 -13.89
N ILE A 426 0.28 -9.04 -13.34
CA ILE A 426 -0.72 -8.00 -13.58
C ILE A 426 -1.06 -7.32 -12.26
N GLY A 427 -1.68 -6.15 -12.34
CA GLY A 427 -2.30 -5.55 -11.18
C GLY A 427 -3.39 -4.56 -11.55
N THR A 428 -3.96 -3.95 -10.53
CA THR A 428 -4.97 -2.90 -10.63
C THR A 428 -4.51 -1.67 -9.85
N ALA A 429 -5.15 -0.53 -10.06
CA ALA A 429 -4.87 0.65 -9.26
C ALA A 429 -5.69 0.61 -7.97
N ALA A 430 -5.07 0.95 -6.83
CA ALA A 430 -5.81 1.43 -5.68
C ALA A 430 -6.35 2.82 -6.02
N LEU A 431 -7.68 2.97 -6.02
CA LEU A 431 -8.36 4.21 -6.35
C LEU A 431 -8.80 4.92 -5.06
N LEU A 432 -8.66 6.25 -5.07
CA LEU A 432 -9.40 7.10 -4.15
C LEU A 432 -10.75 7.40 -4.78
N LEU A 433 -11.83 7.02 -4.09
CA LEU A 433 -13.19 7.07 -4.60
C LEU A 433 -14.04 8.03 -3.78
N THR A 434 -15.08 8.55 -4.40
CA THR A 434 -16.14 9.37 -3.80
C THR A 434 -17.44 9.17 -4.59
N THR A 435 -18.44 10.00 -4.38
CA THR A 435 -19.68 10.01 -5.16
C THR A 435 -19.81 11.31 -5.96
N SER A 436 -20.73 11.33 -6.91
CA SER A 436 -21.12 12.55 -7.65
C SER A 436 -21.77 13.62 -6.77
N ASP A 437 -22.10 13.33 -5.50
CA ASP A 437 -22.65 14.31 -4.56
C ASP A 437 -21.56 15.14 -3.86
N LEU A 438 -20.29 14.74 -3.93
CA LEU A 438 -19.19 15.57 -3.44
C LEU A 438 -19.16 16.86 -4.27
N THR A 439 -18.97 18.01 -3.65
CA THR A 439 -18.90 19.25 -4.45
C THR A 439 -17.56 19.33 -5.18
N ARG A 440 -17.54 20.06 -6.30
CA ARG A 440 -16.32 20.37 -7.06
C ARG A 440 -15.18 20.88 -6.17
N ASP A 441 -15.46 21.84 -5.30
CA ASP A 441 -14.45 22.46 -4.44
C ASP A 441 -13.92 21.48 -3.37
N GLU A 442 -14.77 20.62 -2.82
CA GLU A 442 -14.36 19.58 -1.88
C GLU A 442 -13.46 18.54 -2.57
N ALA A 443 -13.84 18.08 -3.78
CA ALA A 443 -13.02 17.17 -4.57
C ALA A 443 -11.63 17.77 -4.88
N LEU A 444 -11.58 19.04 -5.27
CA LEU A 444 -10.34 19.77 -5.52
C LEU A 444 -9.45 19.84 -4.28
N GLN A 445 -10.03 20.08 -3.10
CA GLN A 445 -9.29 20.06 -1.83
C GLN A 445 -8.67 18.69 -1.58
N VAL A 446 -9.46 17.61 -1.69
CA VAL A 446 -8.95 16.25 -1.46
C VAL A 446 -7.84 15.90 -2.47
N VAL A 447 -8.02 16.23 -3.75
CA VAL A 447 -7.00 16.01 -4.79
C VAL A 447 -5.69 16.75 -4.48
N ARG A 448 -5.75 17.99 -4.00
CA ARG A 448 -4.57 18.74 -3.57
C ARG A 448 -3.93 18.15 -2.31
N ALA A 449 -4.72 17.61 -1.38
CA ALA A 449 -4.18 16.92 -0.20
C ALA A 449 -3.37 15.67 -0.61
N VAL A 450 -3.77 15.00 -1.69
CA VAL A 450 -3.17 13.74 -2.14
C VAL A 450 -1.98 13.96 -3.07
N TYR A 451 -2.13 14.79 -4.11
CA TYR A 451 -1.19 14.83 -5.24
C TYR A 451 -0.29 16.07 -5.30
N GLN A 452 -0.56 17.10 -4.49
CA GLN A 452 0.26 18.31 -4.55
C GLN A 452 1.68 18.02 -4.08
N THR A 453 2.67 18.67 -4.69
CA THR A 453 4.08 18.55 -4.31
C THR A 453 4.31 18.94 -2.84
N GLY A 454 5.34 18.34 -2.23
CA GLY A 454 5.68 18.53 -0.81
C GLY A 454 4.79 17.76 0.17
N GLN A 455 3.91 16.87 -0.32
CA GLN A 455 3.22 15.89 0.52
C GLN A 455 4.18 14.70 0.74
N ASP A 456 4.62 14.47 1.98
CA ASP A 456 5.48 13.33 2.32
C ASP A 456 4.68 12.25 3.05
N LEU A 457 3.85 11.53 2.28
CA LEU A 457 3.04 10.42 2.79
C LEU A 457 3.91 9.28 3.33
N LEU A 458 5.14 9.14 2.83
CA LEU A 458 6.10 8.16 3.32
C LEU A 458 6.55 8.51 4.74
N ALA A 459 7.03 9.72 4.96
CA ALA A 459 7.41 10.21 6.29
C ALA A 459 6.23 10.22 7.27
N ALA A 460 5.00 10.42 6.78
CA ALA A 460 3.79 10.30 7.59
C ALA A 460 3.44 8.84 7.99
N GLY A 461 4.06 7.85 7.34
CA GLY A 461 4.01 6.45 7.73
C GLY A 461 3.52 5.48 6.65
N SER A 462 3.22 5.94 5.43
CA SER A 462 2.68 5.11 4.36
C SER A 462 3.70 4.82 3.26
N ALA A 463 4.17 3.57 3.18
CA ALA A 463 5.09 3.13 2.13
C ALA A 463 4.47 3.26 0.73
N GLN A 464 3.19 2.91 0.60
CA GLN A 464 2.43 3.03 -0.65
C GLN A 464 2.21 4.50 -1.03
N GLY A 465 2.15 5.39 -0.04
CA GLY A 465 2.09 6.84 -0.24
C GLY A 465 3.24 7.40 -1.07
N ALA A 466 4.41 6.76 -1.05
CA ALA A 466 5.55 7.17 -1.87
C ALA A 466 5.32 6.96 -3.39
N GLN A 467 4.36 6.12 -3.77
CA GLN A 467 4.00 5.82 -5.17
C GLN A 467 2.88 6.73 -5.71
N VAL A 468 2.34 7.62 -4.86
CA VAL A 468 1.34 8.61 -5.27
C VAL A 468 2.01 9.72 -6.05
N ASN A 469 1.79 9.72 -7.37
CA ASN A 469 2.34 10.73 -8.26
C ASN A 469 1.25 11.21 -9.23
N ILE A 470 1.28 12.51 -9.53
CA ILE A 470 0.35 13.15 -10.46
C ILE A 470 0.36 12.47 -11.84
N ALA A 471 1.54 12.04 -12.31
CA ALA A 471 1.70 11.36 -13.60
C ALA A 471 0.93 10.02 -13.69
N ASN A 472 0.66 9.38 -12.55
CA ASN A 472 -0.08 8.11 -12.48
C ASN A 472 -1.55 8.30 -12.06
N ALA A 473 -1.98 9.52 -11.73
CA ALA A 473 -3.29 9.77 -11.11
C ALA A 473 -4.49 9.36 -11.98
N ARG A 474 -4.28 9.20 -13.30
CA ARG A 474 -5.30 8.77 -14.27
C ARG A 474 -5.13 7.31 -14.73
N ARG A 475 -4.10 6.61 -14.26
CA ARG A 475 -3.76 5.26 -14.71
C ARG A 475 -4.68 4.22 -14.06
N GLY A 476 -5.30 3.35 -14.85
CA GLY A 476 -6.14 2.27 -14.33
C GLY A 476 -7.46 2.72 -13.70
N LEU A 477 -7.96 3.89 -14.09
CA LEU A 477 -9.29 4.34 -13.69
C LEU A 477 -10.36 3.45 -14.34
N THR A 478 -11.26 2.94 -13.50
CA THR A 478 -12.34 2.04 -13.92
C THR A 478 -13.73 2.63 -13.73
N VAL A 479 -13.80 3.82 -13.14
CA VAL A 479 -15.01 4.63 -12.96
C VAL A 479 -14.70 6.08 -13.38
N PRO A 480 -15.71 6.87 -13.76
CA PRO A 480 -15.48 8.26 -14.17
C PRO A 480 -14.78 9.08 -13.08
N LEU A 481 -13.89 9.99 -13.49
CA LEU A 481 -13.37 10.99 -12.56
C LEU A 481 -14.49 11.91 -12.10
N HIS A 482 -14.36 12.40 -10.87
CA HIS A 482 -15.15 13.52 -10.39
C HIS A 482 -14.69 14.81 -11.09
N ASP A 483 -15.61 15.69 -11.50
CA ASP A 483 -15.30 16.92 -12.24
C ASP A 483 -14.24 17.79 -11.53
N GLY A 484 -14.40 18.00 -10.22
CA GLY A 484 -13.41 18.72 -9.41
C GLY A 484 -12.06 18.02 -9.27
N ALA A 485 -12.02 16.69 -9.41
CA ALA A 485 -10.76 15.95 -9.46
C ALA A 485 -10.10 16.07 -10.83
N GLU A 486 -10.87 15.98 -11.92
CA GLU A 486 -10.34 16.18 -13.26
C GLU A 486 -9.66 17.56 -13.40
N GLU A 487 -10.31 18.61 -12.91
CA GLU A 487 -9.74 19.95 -12.87
C GLU A 487 -8.51 20.03 -11.96
N GLY A 488 -8.59 19.48 -10.75
CA GLY A 488 -7.50 19.52 -9.79
C GLY A 488 -6.25 18.81 -10.29
N LEU A 489 -6.42 17.65 -10.90
CA LEU A 489 -5.33 16.89 -11.51
C LEU A 489 -4.73 17.66 -12.70
N ALA A 490 -5.56 18.20 -13.60
CA ALA A 490 -5.08 19.01 -14.72
C ALA A 490 -4.30 20.26 -14.26
N ALA A 491 -4.76 20.91 -13.20
CA ALA A 491 -4.06 22.07 -12.64
C ALA A 491 -2.68 21.70 -12.06
N LEU A 492 -2.56 20.53 -11.42
CA LEU A 492 -1.31 20.04 -10.87
C LEU A 492 -0.34 19.53 -11.95
N GLU A 493 -0.84 18.88 -13.01
CA GLU A 493 -0.05 18.46 -14.18
C GLU A 493 0.61 19.66 -14.89
N ASN A 494 -0.09 20.80 -14.95
CA ASN A 494 0.39 22.02 -15.60
C ASN A 494 1.23 22.92 -14.68
N ALA A 495 1.30 22.63 -13.38
CA ALA A 495 2.13 23.38 -12.46
C ALA A 495 3.60 23.02 -12.68
N LYS A 496 4.40 23.96 -13.20
CA LYS A 496 5.86 23.76 -13.32
C LYS A 496 6.43 23.36 -11.95
N PRO A 497 7.32 22.37 -11.87
CA PRO A 497 8.06 22.11 -10.63
C PRO A 497 8.78 23.40 -10.26
N ARG A 498 8.43 23.96 -9.10
CA ARG A 498 9.08 25.15 -8.55
C ARG A 498 10.37 24.77 -7.84
#